data_AF-A0A7S0AWV5-F1
#
_entry.id   AF-A0A7S0AWV5-F1
#
_cell.length_a   1.000
_cell.length_b   1.000
_cell.length_c   1.000
_cell.angle_alpha   90.00
_cell.angle_beta   90.00
_cell.angle_gamma   90.00
#
_symmetry.space_group_name_H-M   'P 1'
#
loop_
_entity.id
_entity.type
_entity.pdbx_description
1 polymer ?
#
loop_
_entity_poly.entity_id
_entity_poly.type
_entity_poly.pdbx_seq_one_letter_code
_entity_poly.pdbx_strand_id
1 'polypeptide(L)'
;KTVMEAQDIFQDILPKMIGGSSSNSSGITGSGPTVWHQQDLYRFVRDCVFKASVAPLISRHLATDEASKLFEAFDKGVPLMFGEAPSFLIKKAADARKSLIDIISDDQFVEEGSALIQARTGLNFSRNVFIRSALGLLFASVGNSIPAVFWCLYHILQDPVAYEAIRTEVEGVVKSRKTKSNGGDDDDDDEVPSPFSLEELDKMVLVRSCFNEALRLYHGAFTTREAPAEFLFFSQ
;
A
#
# COMPACT_ATOMS: atom_id res chain seq x y z
N LYS A 1 -2.72 -13.83 7.98
CA LYS A 1 -3.55 -13.88 6.76
C LYS A 1 -3.34 -12.63 5.89
N THR A 2 -3.77 -11.43 6.30
CA THR A 2 -3.62 -10.20 5.49
C THR A 2 -2.18 -9.87 5.06
N VAL A 3 -1.20 -10.05 5.96
CA VAL A 3 0.24 -9.82 5.63
C VAL A 3 0.77 -10.83 4.61
N MET A 4 0.26 -12.06 4.59
CA MET A 4 0.64 -13.06 3.59
C MET A 4 -0.01 -12.75 2.25
N GLU A 5 -1.33 -12.47 2.25
CA GLU A 5 -2.06 -12.10 1.03
C GLU A 5 -1.48 -10.84 0.37
N ALA A 6 -1.05 -9.84 1.16
CA ALA A 6 -0.38 -8.65 0.65
C ALA A 6 0.95 -8.98 -0.05
N GLN A 7 1.71 -9.93 0.49
CA GLN A 7 2.97 -10.39 -0.09
C GLN A 7 2.75 -11.20 -1.37
N ASP A 8 1.74 -12.08 -1.39
CA ASP A 8 1.36 -12.85 -2.59
C ASP A 8 0.97 -11.91 -3.74
N ILE A 9 0.14 -10.90 -3.42
CA ILE A 9 -0.27 -9.88 -4.38
C ILE A 9 0.94 -9.09 -4.89
N PHE A 10 1.90 -8.79 -4.01
CA PHE A 10 3.12 -8.10 -4.42
C PHE A 10 3.96 -8.95 -5.39
N GLN A 11 4.05 -10.26 -5.17
CA GLN A 11 4.73 -11.19 -6.10
C GLN A 11 4.03 -11.23 -7.47
N ASP A 12 2.71 -11.12 -7.51
CA ASP A 12 1.94 -11.09 -8.77
C ASP A 12 2.06 -9.75 -9.53
N ILE A 13 2.18 -8.64 -8.80
CA ILE A 13 2.17 -7.29 -9.38
C ILE A 13 3.59 -6.86 -9.80
N LEU A 14 4.62 -7.21 -9.03
CA LEU A 14 6.00 -6.76 -9.26
C LEU A 14 6.50 -7.09 -10.68
N PRO A 15 6.34 -8.31 -11.22
CA PRO A 15 6.76 -8.61 -12.59
C PRO A 15 6.00 -7.78 -13.64
N LYS A 16 4.70 -7.54 -13.43
CA LYS A 16 3.85 -6.75 -14.34
C LYS A 16 4.22 -5.27 -14.34
N MET A 17 4.72 -4.75 -13.22
CA MET A 17 5.20 -3.37 -13.12
C MET A 17 6.59 -3.19 -13.73
N ILE A 18 7.43 -4.23 -13.69
CA ILE A 18 8.78 -4.21 -14.28
C ILE A 18 8.72 -4.44 -15.80
N GLY A 19 7.86 -5.33 -16.31
CA GLY A 19 7.81 -5.71 -17.72
C GLY A 19 7.22 -4.69 -18.69
N GLY A 20 6.79 -3.51 -18.21
CA GLY A 20 6.00 -2.57 -18.99
C GLY A 20 4.62 -3.13 -19.35
N SER A 21 3.64 -2.26 -19.59
CA SER A 21 2.28 -2.65 -20.00
C SER A 21 2.28 -3.26 -21.41
N SER A 22 2.76 -4.50 -21.56
CA SER A 22 2.51 -5.34 -22.72
C SER A 22 1.69 -6.52 -22.25
N SER A 23 0.40 -6.45 -22.53
CA SER A 23 -0.53 -7.58 -22.44
C SER A 23 -0.04 -8.69 -23.36
N ASN A 24 0.75 -9.61 -22.83
CA ASN A 24 0.87 -10.99 -23.32
C ASN A 24 1.47 -11.83 -22.19
N SER A 25 0.57 -12.45 -21.43
CA SER A 25 0.91 -13.52 -20.50
C SER A 25 1.41 -14.72 -21.30
N SER A 26 2.72 -14.91 -21.32
CA SER A 26 3.37 -16.19 -21.57
C SER A 26 4.54 -16.22 -20.62
N GLY A 27 4.71 -17.35 -19.91
CA GLY A 27 5.53 -17.48 -18.72
C GLY A 27 6.91 -16.82 -18.82
N ILE A 28 7.41 -16.38 -17.67
CA ILE A 28 8.82 -16.00 -17.49
C ILE A 28 9.63 -17.31 -17.57
N THR A 29 9.80 -17.81 -18.78
CA THR A 29 10.85 -18.76 -19.13
C THR A 29 11.60 -18.11 -20.30
N GLY A 30 12.82 -17.65 -20.05
CA GLY A 30 13.69 -17.21 -21.14
C GLY A 30 14.64 -16.06 -20.79
N SER A 31 15.91 -16.42 -20.74
CA SER A 31 17.12 -15.84 -21.38
C SER A 31 17.00 -14.66 -22.38
N GLY A 32 16.03 -13.75 -22.25
CA GLY A 32 16.00 -12.48 -22.97
C GLY A 32 16.88 -11.43 -22.29
N PRO A 33 17.37 -10.42 -23.03
CA PRO A 33 18.15 -9.34 -22.43
C PRO A 33 17.29 -8.56 -21.42
N THR A 34 17.79 -8.41 -20.20
CA THR A 34 17.17 -7.57 -19.17
C THR A 34 17.10 -6.12 -19.67
N VAL A 35 15.89 -5.62 -19.94
CA VAL A 35 15.66 -4.25 -20.41
C VAL A 35 15.40 -3.34 -19.21
N TRP A 36 16.12 -2.22 -19.13
CA TRP A 36 15.85 -1.20 -18.13
C TRP A 36 14.65 -0.34 -18.52
N HIS A 37 13.72 -0.14 -17.57
CA HIS A 37 12.55 0.71 -17.75
C HIS A 37 12.63 1.92 -16.81
N GLN A 38 12.51 3.12 -17.37
CA GLN A 38 12.42 4.35 -16.59
C GLN A 38 11.00 4.54 -16.07
N GLN A 39 10.85 4.78 -14.76
CA GLN A 39 9.56 5.08 -14.14
C GLN A 39 9.67 6.21 -13.12
N ASP A 40 8.53 6.86 -12.87
CA ASP A 40 8.38 7.81 -11.76
C ASP A 40 8.27 7.05 -10.43
N LEU A 41 9.16 7.33 -9.49
CA LEU A 41 9.26 6.58 -8.22
C LEU A 41 7.98 6.70 -7.39
N TYR A 42 7.37 7.89 -7.32
CA TYR A 42 6.16 8.09 -6.53
C TYR A 42 4.99 7.32 -7.13
N ARG A 43 4.81 7.39 -8.45
CA ARG A 43 3.79 6.60 -9.16
C ARG A 43 4.00 5.10 -8.96
N PHE A 44 5.24 4.63 -9.09
CA PHE A 44 5.58 3.23 -8.88
C PHE A 44 5.20 2.79 -7.45
N VAL A 45 5.63 3.54 -6.43
CA VAL A 45 5.30 3.24 -5.02
C VAL A 45 3.80 3.29 -4.78
N ARG A 46 3.10 4.30 -5.31
CA ARG A 46 1.65 4.42 -5.18
C ARG A 46 0.95 3.19 -5.72
N ASP A 47 1.24 2.78 -6.95
CA ASP A 47 0.55 1.65 -7.58
C ASP A 47 0.88 0.33 -6.86
N CYS A 48 2.12 0.15 -6.37
CA CYS A 48 2.49 -0.97 -5.50
C CYS A 48 1.67 -1.01 -4.20
N VAL A 49 1.79 0.06 -3.41
CA VAL A 49 1.22 0.14 -2.06
C VAL A 49 -0.30 0.12 -2.11
N PHE A 50 -0.89 0.81 -3.08
CA PHE A 50 -2.33 0.84 -3.26
C PHE A 50 -2.88 -0.57 -3.46
N LYS A 51 -2.39 -1.31 -4.45
CA LYS A 51 -2.93 -2.64 -4.77
C LYS A 51 -2.60 -3.66 -3.68
N ALA A 52 -1.36 -3.68 -3.19
CA ALA A 52 -0.93 -4.61 -2.14
C ALA A 52 -1.66 -4.39 -0.80
N SER A 53 -2.12 -3.16 -0.53
CA SER A 53 -2.92 -2.86 0.67
C SER A 53 -4.41 -3.09 0.45
N VAL A 54 -4.96 -2.59 -0.67
CA VAL A 54 -6.41 -2.55 -0.91
C VAL A 54 -6.99 -3.94 -1.16
N ALA A 55 -6.32 -4.79 -1.94
CA ALA A 55 -6.86 -6.12 -2.24
C ALA A 55 -7.07 -7.00 -1.01
N PRO A 56 -6.09 -7.17 -0.09
CA PRO A 56 -6.27 -8.02 1.08
C PRO A 56 -7.00 -7.33 2.24
N LEU A 57 -6.89 -6.00 2.38
CA LEU A 57 -7.52 -5.27 3.49
C LEU A 57 -8.96 -4.88 3.20
N ILE A 58 -9.28 -4.56 1.94
CA ILE A 58 -10.56 -4.00 1.53
C ILE A 58 -11.25 -4.92 0.54
N SER A 59 -10.85 -4.93 -0.73
CA SER A 59 -11.50 -5.71 -1.78
C SER A 59 -10.59 -5.82 -2.99
N ARG A 60 -10.49 -7.01 -3.58
CA ARG A 60 -9.71 -7.22 -4.83
C ARG A 60 -10.31 -6.43 -6.00
N HIS A 61 -11.63 -6.30 -6.04
CA HIS A 61 -12.34 -5.50 -7.02
C HIS A 61 -11.88 -4.04 -7.08
N LEU A 62 -11.46 -3.49 -5.93
CA LEU A 62 -10.99 -2.10 -5.82
C LEU A 62 -9.47 -1.96 -6.09
N ALA A 63 -8.72 -3.05 -6.19
CA ALA A 63 -7.26 -3.03 -6.32
C ALA A 63 -6.77 -2.93 -7.78
N THR A 64 -7.25 -1.91 -8.52
CA THR A 64 -6.95 -1.72 -9.94
C THR A 64 -6.09 -0.49 -10.21
N ASP A 65 -5.46 -0.42 -11.39
CA ASP A 65 -4.74 0.78 -11.85
C ASP A 65 -5.66 2.00 -11.96
N GLU A 66 -6.90 1.77 -12.37
CA GLU A 66 -7.89 2.84 -12.49
C GLU A 66 -8.27 3.39 -11.11
N ALA A 67 -8.57 2.52 -10.15
CA ALA A 67 -8.85 2.94 -8.78
C ALA A 67 -7.67 3.67 -8.13
N SER A 68 -6.42 3.24 -8.38
CA SER A 68 -5.21 3.93 -7.92
C SER A 68 -5.09 5.37 -8.46
N LYS A 69 -5.35 5.57 -9.76
CA LYS A 69 -5.34 6.91 -10.38
C LYS A 69 -6.48 7.80 -9.90
N LEU A 70 -7.68 7.24 -9.75
CA LEU A 70 -8.82 7.95 -9.20
C LEU A 70 -8.54 8.35 -7.74
N PHE A 71 -7.93 7.46 -6.95
CA PHE A 71 -7.52 7.76 -5.59
C PHE A 71 -6.52 8.93 -5.55
N GLU A 72 -5.49 8.94 -6.38
CA GLU A 72 -4.55 10.07 -6.47
C GLU A 72 -5.27 11.40 -6.78
N ALA A 73 -6.21 11.40 -7.73
CA ALA A 73 -6.96 12.59 -8.10
C ALA A 73 -7.88 13.07 -6.98
N PHE A 74 -8.50 12.14 -6.25
CA PHE A 74 -9.32 12.42 -5.07
C PHE A 74 -8.47 12.99 -3.93
N ASP A 75 -7.37 12.31 -3.57
CA ASP A 75 -6.48 12.64 -2.45
C ASP A 75 -5.90 14.06 -2.56
N LYS A 76 -5.48 14.48 -3.77
CA LYS A 76 -4.99 15.84 -4.04
C LYS A 76 -5.99 16.95 -3.70
N GLY A 77 -7.29 16.67 -3.73
CA GLY A 77 -8.32 17.63 -3.37
C GLY A 77 -8.74 17.60 -1.91
N VAL A 78 -8.33 16.58 -1.14
CA VAL A 78 -8.74 16.41 0.26
C VAL A 78 -8.39 17.61 1.15
N PRO A 79 -7.19 18.20 1.07
CA PRO A 79 -6.89 19.40 1.87
C PRO A 79 -7.84 20.56 1.58
N LEU A 80 -8.18 20.79 0.30
CA LEU A 80 -9.13 21.83 -0.10
C LEU A 80 -10.56 21.51 0.35
N MET A 81 -10.95 20.23 0.35
CA MET A 81 -12.25 19.80 0.87
C MET A 81 -12.36 20.03 2.39
N PHE A 82 -11.30 19.74 3.17
CA PHE A 82 -11.28 20.06 4.60
C PHE A 82 -11.26 21.56 4.88
N GLY A 83 -10.66 22.36 3.99
CA GLY A 83 -10.69 23.81 4.05
C GLY A 83 -11.97 24.45 3.52
N GLU A 84 -13.02 23.67 3.26
CA GLU A 84 -14.31 24.14 2.71
C GLU A 84 -14.18 25.00 1.44
N ALA A 85 -13.18 24.68 0.61
CA ALA A 85 -12.92 25.42 -0.62
C ALA A 85 -14.10 25.34 -1.60
N PRO A 86 -14.32 26.39 -2.42
CA PRO A 86 -15.36 26.38 -3.44
C PRO A 86 -15.29 25.15 -4.38
N SER A 87 -16.47 24.60 -4.72
CA SER A 87 -16.60 23.34 -5.47
C SER A 87 -15.88 23.33 -6.82
N PHE A 88 -15.72 24.48 -7.48
CA PHE A 88 -15.00 24.58 -8.75
C PHE A 88 -13.50 24.30 -8.62
N LEU A 89 -12.89 24.55 -7.45
CA LEU A 89 -11.47 24.25 -7.19
C LEU A 89 -11.22 22.76 -6.96
N ILE A 90 -12.25 22.02 -6.55
CA ILE A 90 -12.16 20.60 -6.22
C ILE A 90 -12.87 19.71 -7.24
N LYS A 91 -13.24 20.25 -8.41
CA LYS A 91 -14.03 19.51 -9.43
C LYS A 91 -13.40 18.16 -9.78
N LYS A 92 -12.09 18.14 -10.09
CA LYS A 92 -11.37 16.90 -10.43
C LYS A 92 -11.42 15.86 -9.30
N ALA A 93 -11.26 16.31 -8.06
CA ALA A 93 -11.31 15.44 -6.89
C ALA A 93 -12.74 14.94 -6.60
N ALA A 94 -13.75 15.78 -6.83
CA ALA A 94 -15.15 15.41 -6.70
C ALA A 94 -15.58 14.39 -7.76
N ASP A 95 -15.14 14.56 -9.00
CA ASP A 95 -15.39 13.61 -10.09
C ASP A 95 -14.72 12.27 -9.79
N ALA A 96 -13.45 12.28 -9.37
CA ALA A 96 -12.74 11.07 -8.98
C ALA A 96 -13.37 10.35 -7.78
N ARG A 97 -13.83 11.12 -6.77
CA ARG A 97 -14.59 10.60 -5.64
C ARG A 97 -15.86 9.88 -6.09
N LYS A 98 -16.58 10.44 -7.06
CA LYS A 98 -17.79 9.83 -7.60
C LYS A 98 -17.46 8.51 -8.30
N SER A 99 -16.45 8.47 -9.16
CA SER A 99 -16.04 7.23 -9.82
C SER A 99 -15.60 6.14 -8.84
N LEU A 100 -14.88 6.49 -7.76
CA LEU A 100 -14.55 5.53 -6.70
C LEU A 100 -15.80 5.01 -5.98
N ILE A 101 -16.78 5.88 -5.71
CA ILE A 101 -18.07 5.49 -5.13
C ILE A 101 -18.81 4.52 -6.06
N ASP A 102 -18.76 4.76 -7.37
CA ASP A 102 -19.41 3.89 -8.35
C ASP A 102 -18.77 2.48 -8.35
N ILE A 103 -17.43 2.38 -8.29
CA ILE A 103 -16.72 1.08 -8.13
C ILE A 103 -17.11 0.37 -6.83
N ILE A 104 -17.18 1.10 -5.71
CA ILE A 104 -17.53 0.53 -4.40
C ILE A 104 -19.02 0.13 -4.34
N SER A 105 -19.86 0.71 -5.19
CA SER A 105 -21.30 0.42 -5.23
C SER A 105 -21.63 -0.88 -5.94
N ASP A 106 -20.70 -1.41 -6.74
CA ASP A 106 -20.79 -2.70 -7.41
C ASP A 106 -20.88 -3.83 -6.38
N ASP A 107 -21.75 -4.81 -6.61
CA ASP A 107 -21.92 -5.93 -5.69
C ASP A 107 -20.63 -6.80 -5.65
N GLN A 108 -19.82 -6.80 -6.70
CA GLN A 108 -18.48 -7.43 -6.75
C GLN A 108 -17.53 -6.86 -5.69
N PHE A 109 -17.70 -5.58 -5.29
CA PHE A 109 -16.89 -5.01 -4.21
C PHE A 109 -17.05 -5.79 -2.90
N VAL A 110 -18.28 -6.22 -2.60
CA VAL A 110 -18.58 -7.01 -1.41
C VAL A 110 -18.22 -8.47 -1.66
N GLU A 111 -18.54 -9.05 -2.81
CA GLU A 111 -18.22 -10.46 -3.11
C GLU A 111 -16.71 -10.75 -3.03
N GLU A 112 -15.89 -9.86 -3.57
CA GLU A 112 -14.43 -9.93 -3.49
C GLU A 112 -13.84 -9.18 -2.28
N GLY A 113 -14.70 -8.79 -1.35
CA GLY A 113 -14.35 -8.07 -0.14
C GLY A 113 -13.58 -8.94 0.86
N SER A 114 -12.65 -8.32 1.57
CA SER A 114 -11.94 -8.91 2.69
C SER A 114 -12.91 -9.30 3.82
N ALA A 115 -12.43 -10.09 4.79
CA ALA A 115 -13.21 -10.41 5.99
C ALA A 115 -13.72 -9.15 6.73
N LEU A 116 -12.97 -8.05 6.66
CA LEU A 116 -13.40 -6.75 7.21
C LEU A 116 -14.60 -6.19 6.45
N ILE A 117 -14.59 -6.24 5.11
CA ILE A 117 -15.73 -5.78 4.31
C ILE A 117 -16.95 -6.69 4.51
N GLN A 118 -16.76 -8.01 4.53
CA GLN A 118 -17.83 -8.96 4.83
C GLN A 118 -18.46 -8.68 6.19
N ALA A 119 -17.66 -8.53 7.24
CA ALA A 119 -18.16 -8.22 8.58
C ALA A 119 -18.93 -6.89 8.63
N ARG A 120 -18.51 -5.88 7.85
CA ARG A 120 -19.20 -4.58 7.77
C ARG A 120 -20.58 -4.66 7.13
N THR A 121 -20.88 -5.69 6.33
CA THR A 121 -22.24 -5.90 5.79
C THR A 121 -23.27 -6.27 6.85
N GLY A 122 -22.82 -6.86 7.97
CA GLY A 122 -23.67 -7.18 9.11
C GLY A 122 -23.98 -5.98 10.01
N LEU A 123 -23.39 -4.81 9.74
CA LEU A 123 -23.67 -3.58 10.48
C LEU A 123 -24.96 -2.93 9.97
N ASN A 124 -25.71 -2.28 10.86
CA ASN A 124 -26.96 -1.60 10.51
C ASN A 124 -26.71 -0.24 9.83
N PHE A 125 -25.98 -0.23 8.72
CA PHE A 125 -25.77 0.94 7.88
C PHE A 125 -26.75 0.95 6.71
N SER A 126 -27.21 2.15 6.33
CA SER A 126 -27.82 2.31 5.00
C SER A 126 -26.77 2.03 3.93
N ARG A 127 -27.20 1.57 2.74
CA ARG A 127 -26.29 1.32 1.60
C ARG A 127 -25.39 2.51 1.31
N ASN A 128 -25.94 3.73 1.36
CA ASN A 128 -25.16 4.95 1.12
C ASN A 128 -24.07 5.19 2.17
N VAL A 129 -24.38 4.97 3.46
CA VAL A 129 -23.41 5.11 4.56
C VAL A 129 -22.31 4.05 4.44
N PHE A 130 -22.67 2.80 4.11
CA PHE A 130 -21.70 1.72 3.90
C PHE A 130 -20.69 2.07 2.79
N ILE A 131 -21.17 2.52 1.64
CA ILE A 131 -20.34 2.88 0.48
C ILE A 131 -19.41 4.05 0.82
N ARG A 132 -19.95 5.14 1.38
CA ARG A 132 -19.14 6.33 1.72
C ARG A 132 -18.11 6.03 2.81
N SER A 133 -18.46 5.21 3.79
CA SER A 133 -17.50 4.80 4.83
C SER A 133 -16.46 3.81 4.31
N ALA A 134 -16.77 3.00 3.28
CA ALA A 134 -15.77 2.18 2.60
C ALA A 134 -14.76 3.04 1.83
N LEU A 135 -15.19 4.13 1.19
CA LEU A 135 -14.25 5.12 0.64
C LEU A 135 -13.40 5.79 1.74
N GLY A 136 -13.98 6.07 2.91
CA GLY A 136 -13.21 6.56 4.05
C GLY A 136 -12.16 5.56 4.53
N LEU A 137 -12.49 4.27 4.53
CA LEU A 137 -11.55 3.18 4.84
C LEU A 137 -10.42 3.09 3.80
N LEU A 138 -10.73 3.25 2.51
CA LEU A 138 -9.73 3.36 1.45
C LEU A 138 -8.76 4.52 1.73
N PHE A 139 -9.30 5.72 1.99
CA PHE A 139 -8.47 6.88 2.31
C PHE A 139 -7.58 6.65 3.53
N ALA A 140 -8.13 6.09 4.60
CA ALA A 140 -7.38 5.81 5.82
C ALA A 140 -6.28 4.74 5.63
N SER A 141 -6.49 3.76 4.74
CA SER A 141 -5.54 2.66 4.56
C SER A 141 -4.30 3.05 3.76
N VAL A 142 -4.47 3.89 2.73
CA VAL A 142 -3.38 4.19 1.78
C VAL A 142 -2.93 5.65 1.77
N GLY A 143 -3.75 6.60 2.23
CA GLY A 143 -3.45 8.04 2.17
C GLY A 143 -2.15 8.44 2.90
N ASN A 144 -1.84 7.76 4.01
CA ASN A 144 -0.58 7.95 4.73
C ASN A 144 0.49 6.91 4.36
N SER A 145 0.07 5.69 4.03
CA SER A 145 1.00 4.58 3.75
C SER A 145 1.79 4.82 2.46
N ILE A 146 1.15 5.33 1.40
CA ILE A 146 1.82 5.66 0.13
C ILE A 146 2.97 6.65 0.32
N PRO A 147 2.76 7.87 0.87
CA PRO A 147 3.84 8.83 1.05
C PRO A 147 4.90 8.34 2.05
N ALA A 148 4.52 7.59 3.09
CA ALA A 148 5.49 7.04 4.05
C ALA A 148 6.47 6.05 3.37
N VAL A 149 5.94 5.12 2.58
CA VAL A 149 6.78 4.16 1.83
C VAL A 149 7.61 4.88 0.76
N PHE A 150 7.05 5.90 0.10
CA PHE A 150 7.78 6.69 -0.89
C PHE A 150 9.00 7.36 -0.28
N TRP A 151 8.81 8.09 0.83
CA TRP A 151 9.92 8.79 1.48
C TRP A 151 10.96 7.84 2.04
N CYS A 152 10.52 6.72 2.63
CA CYS A 152 11.42 5.66 3.08
C CYS A 152 12.30 5.17 1.92
N LEU A 153 11.69 4.73 0.80
CA LEU A 153 12.42 4.21 -0.34
C LEU A 153 13.30 5.28 -1.01
N TYR A 154 12.82 6.52 -1.11
CA TYR A 154 13.58 7.64 -1.65
C TYR A 154 14.89 7.86 -0.88
N HIS A 155 14.82 7.94 0.45
CA HIS A 155 16.02 8.15 1.29
C HIS A 155 16.98 6.96 1.25
N ILE A 156 16.45 5.74 1.20
CA ILE A 156 17.27 4.53 1.01
C ILE A 156 18.04 4.59 -0.31
N LEU A 157 17.38 4.96 -1.41
CA LEU A 157 18.01 5.00 -2.73
C LEU A 157 18.96 6.19 -2.91
N GLN A 158 18.74 7.28 -2.17
CA GLN A 158 19.55 8.49 -2.26
C GLN A 158 20.88 8.36 -1.50
N ASP A 159 20.90 7.61 -0.39
CA ASP A 159 22.09 7.42 0.46
C ASP A 159 22.74 6.04 0.20
N PRO A 160 23.92 5.99 -0.46
CA PRO A 160 24.61 4.74 -0.73
C PRO A 160 24.95 3.93 0.53
N VAL A 161 25.22 4.59 1.66
CA VAL A 161 25.53 3.90 2.93
C VAL A 161 24.28 3.21 3.47
N ALA A 162 23.14 3.90 3.45
CA ALA A 162 21.86 3.33 3.85
C ALA A 162 21.43 2.19 2.92
N TYR A 163 21.57 2.38 1.60
CA TYR A 163 21.27 1.36 0.61
C TYR A 163 22.03 0.06 0.86
N GLU A 164 23.36 0.12 0.98
CA GLU A 164 24.20 -1.07 1.16
C GLU A 164 23.94 -1.76 2.50
N ALA A 165 23.71 -1.00 3.57
CA ALA A 165 23.41 -1.56 4.88
C ALA A 165 22.07 -2.31 4.89
N ILE A 166 21.03 -1.74 4.28
CA ILE A 166 19.71 -2.36 4.16
C ILE A 166 19.74 -3.56 3.24
N ARG A 167 20.44 -3.45 2.10
CA ARG A 167 20.63 -4.57 1.19
C ARG A 167 21.28 -5.75 1.91
N THR A 168 22.34 -5.49 2.68
CA THR A 168 23.02 -6.51 3.49
C THR A 168 22.09 -7.16 4.51
N GLU A 169 21.28 -6.35 5.22
CA GLU A 169 20.29 -6.85 6.18
C GLU A 169 19.25 -7.76 5.52
N VAL A 170 18.64 -7.30 4.42
CA VAL A 170 17.59 -8.05 3.70
C VAL A 170 18.16 -9.34 3.09
N GLU A 171 19.32 -9.27 2.44
CA GLU A 171 20.01 -10.46 1.90
C GLU A 171 20.37 -11.46 3.00
N GLY A 172 20.77 -10.98 4.18
CA GLY A 172 21.04 -11.82 5.36
C GLY A 172 19.80 -12.60 5.81
N VAL A 173 18.65 -11.92 5.89
CA VAL A 173 17.37 -12.58 6.20
C VAL A 173 17.02 -13.60 5.12
N VAL A 174 17.10 -13.25 3.83
CA VAL A 174 16.79 -14.17 2.71
C VAL A 174 17.70 -15.41 2.72
N LYS A 175 19.01 -15.24 2.94
CA LYS A 175 19.96 -16.37 3.06
C LYS A 175 19.61 -17.29 4.22
N SER A 176 19.24 -16.73 5.37
CA SER A 176 18.85 -17.52 6.55
C SER A 176 17.61 -18.39 6.32
N ARG A 177 16.75 -18.00 5.37
CA ARG A 177 15.57 -18.78 4.96
C ARG A 177 15.99 -19.98 4.13
N LYS A 178 16.83 -19.77 3.12
CA LYS A 178 17.39 -20.86 2.29
C LYS A 178 18.11 -21.92 3.13
N THR A 179 18.91 -21.51 4.13
CA THR A 179 19.61 -22.45 5.02
C THR A 179 18.68 -23.28 5.93
N LYS A 180 17.47 -22.79 6.23
CA LYS A 180 16.48 -23.55 7.02
C LYS A 180 15.68 -24.53 6.17
N SER A 181 15.52 -24.25 4.88
CA SER A 181 14.86 -25.15 3.93
C SER A 181 15.78 -26.30 3.48
N ASN A 182 17.10 -26.08 3.41
CA ASN A 182 18.11 -27.09 3.00
C ASN A 182 18.42 -28.17 4.06
N GLY A 183 17.40 -28.67 4.77
CA GLY A 183 17.49 -29.98 5.43
C GLY A 183 17.35 -31.17 4.45
N GLY A 184 17.19 -30.90 3.15
CA GLY A 184 17.19 -31.87 2.05
C GLY A 184 17.96 -31.33 0.84
N ASP A 185 18.72 -32.21 0.19
CA ASP A 185 19.61 -31.97 -0.96
C ASP A 185 18.85 -31.82 -2.29
N ASP A 186 17.94 -30.83 -2.43
CA ASP A 186 17.33 -30.55 -3.74
C ASP A 186 17.55 -29.09 -4.16
N ASP A 187 18.46 -28.92 -5.14
CA ASP A 187 18.78 -27.68 -5.86
C ASP A 187 17.63 -27.28 -6.82
N ASP A 188 16.40 -27.10 -6.32
CA ASP A 188 15.32 -26.49 -7.11
C ASP A 188 15.33 -24.96 -6.92
N ASP A 189 16.02 -24.28 -7.84
CA ASP A 189 16.14 -22.81 -7.94
C ASP A 189 14.81 -22.10 -8.32
N ASP A 190 13.71 -22.86 -8.48
CA ASP A 190 12.41 -22.40 -8.98
C ASP A 190 11.29 -22.31 -7.91
N GLU A 191 11.60 -22.48 -6.61
CA GLU A 191 10.58 -22.35 -5.57
C GLU A 191 10.18 -20.87 -5.38
N VAL A 192 8.92 -20.53 -5.69
CA VAL A 192 8.33 -19.21 -5.43
C VAL A 192 8.58 -18.86 -3.96
N PRO A 193 9.28 -17.74 -3.65
CA PRO A 193 9.65 -17.46 -2.27
C PRO A 193 8.40 -17.40 -1.40
N SER A 194 8.32 -18.24 -0.36
CA SER A 194 7.22 -18.16 0.59
C SER A 194 7.13 -16.74 1.20
N PRO A 195 5.94 -16.27 1.62
CA PRO A 195 5.82 -14.99 2.32
C PRO A 195 6.72 -14.94 3.56
N PHE A 196 7.32 -13.79 3.83
CA PHE A 196 8.04 -13.53 5.07
C PHE A 196 7.10 -13.67 6.26
N SER A 197 7.58 -14.35 7.30
CA SER A 197 6.91 -14.38 8.60
C SER A 197 7.06 -13.05 9.34
N LEU A 198 6.20 -12.78 10.32
CA LEU A 198 6.33 -11.58 11.16
C LEU A 198 7.68 -11.53 11.90
N GLU A 199 8.14 -12.68 12.38
CA GLU A 199 9.44 -12.81 13.07
C GLU A 199 10.62 -12.52 12.14
N GLU A 200 10.49 -12.80 10.84
CA GLU A 200 11.50 -12.47 9.84
C GLU A 200 11.49 -10.97 9.52
N LEU A 201 10.30 -10.37 9.41
CA LEU A 201 10.16 -8.92 9.23
C LEU A 201 10.71 -8.15 10.44
N ASP A 202 10.49 -8.65 11.67
CA ASP A 202 10.99 -8.02 12.90
C ASP A 202 12.52 -7.99 13.01
N LYS A 203 13.23 -8.83 12.26
CA LYS A 203 14.70 -8.84 12.18
C LYS A 203 15.25 -7.74 11.28
N MET A 204 14.43 -7.12 10.45
CA MET A 204 14.84 -6.05 9.54
C MET A 204 14.86 -4.70 10.27
N VAL A 205 15.78 -4.55 11.22
CA VAL A 205 15.86 -3.43 12.15
C VAL A 205 16.28 -2.12 11.45
N LEU A 206 17.13 -2.20 10.43
CA LEU A 206 17.56 -1.05 9.64
C LEU A 206 16.45 -0.59 8.69
N VAL A 207 15.71 -1.51 8.07
CA VAL A 207 14.49 -1.16 7.31
C VAL A 207 13.51 -0.41 8.19
N ARG A 208 13.24 -0.93 9.40
CA ARG A 208 12.37 -0.25 10.38
C ARG A 208 12.92 1.11 10.81
N SER A 209 14.24 1.22 10.99
CA SER A 209 14.89 2.49 11.32
C SER A 209 14.68 3.54 10.23
N CYS A 210 14.87 3.17 8.95
CA CYS A 210 14.65 4.07 7.82
C CYS A 210 13.18 4.49 7.68
N PHE A 211 12.26 3.56 7.91
CA PHE A 211 10.83 3.88 7.93
C PHE A 211 10.49 4.88 9.05
N ASN A 212 11.00 4.67 10.26
CA ASN A 212 10.82 5.59 11.38
C ASN A 212 11.44 6.96 11.10
N GLU A 213 12.61 7.01 10.46
CA GLU A 213 13.27 8.27 10.10
C GLU A 213 12.49 9.04 9.02
N ALA A 214 11.93 8.33 8.03
CA ALA A 214 11.02 8.93 7.06
C ALA A 214 9.77 9.50 7.77
N LEU A 215 9.18 8.78 8.73
CA LEU A 215 8.09 9.33 9.53
C LEU A 215 8.54 10.55 10.35
N ARG A 216 9.73 10.54 10.96
CA ARG A 216 10.26 11.68 11.71
C ARG A 216 10.33 12.96 10.85
N LEU A 217 10.67 12.82 9.57
CA LEU A 217 10.83 13.93 8.63
C LEU A 217 9.52 14.42 8.00
N TYR A 218 8.59 13.51 7.71
CA TYR A 218 7.42 13.80 6.86
C TYR A 218 6.08 13.61 7.54
N HIS A 219 6.04 13.13 8.79
CA HIS A 219 4.80 13.00 9.53
C HIS A 219 4.29 14.38 9.98
N GLY A 220 3.15 14.80 9.44
CA GLY A 220 2.49 16.07 9.75
C GLY A 220 1.11 15.90 10.39
N ALA A 221 0.92 14.94 11.29
CA ALA A 221 -0.40 14.72 11.91
C ALA A 221 -0.68 15.71 13.04
N PHE A 222 -1.95 16.06 13.19
CA PHE A 222 -2.47 16.82 14.32
C PHE A 222 -3.06 15.86 15.36
N THR A 223 -2.70 16.03 16.63
CA THR A 223 -3.41 15.39 17.74
C THR A 223 -4.42 16.38 18.29
N THR A 224 -5.70 16.15 18.01
CA THR A 224 -6.80 17.01 18.46
C THR A 224 -7.56 16.37 19.61
N ARG A 225 -8.07 17.22 20.52
CA ARG A 225 -8.99 16.85 21.61
C ARG A 225 -10.03 17.95 21.73
N GLU A 226 -11.27 17.56 21.98
CA GLU A 226 -12.34 18.49 22.32
C GLU A 226 -12.52 18.48 23.84
N ALA A 227 -12.55 19.66 24.45
CA ALA A 227 -12.86 19.82 25.86
C ALA A 227 -14.38 19.91 26.02
N PRO A 228 -15.06 18.88 26.55
CA PRO A 228 -16.52 18.86 26.61
C PRO A 228 -17.08 19.85 27.65
N ALA A 229 -16.22 20.31 28.56
CA ALA A 229 -16.54 21.30 29.59
C ALA A 229 -15.26 22.07 29.96
N GLU A 230 -15.44 23.17 30.70
CA GLU A 230 -14.34 23.94 31.27
C GLU A 230 -13.49 23.06 32.20
N PHE A 231 -12.17 23.14 32.06
CA PHE A 231 -11.22 22.38 32.89
C PHE A 231 -9.89 23.15 33.02
N LEU A 232 -9.15 22.87 34.09
CA LEU A 232 -7.79 23.38 34.28
C LEU A 232 -6.79 22.38 33.73
N PHE A 233 -5.96 22.83 32.78
CA PHE A 233 -4.84 22.04 32.27
C PHE A 233 -3.55 22.44 32.98
N PHE A 234 -3.10 21.61 33.91
CA PHE A 234 -1.80 21.78 34.56
C PHE A 234 -0.75 20.95 33.80
N SER A 235 0.28 21.59 33.25
CA SER A 235 1.49 20.89 32.81
C SER A 235 2.38 20.63 34.03
N GLN A 236 2.75 19.37 34.26
CA GLN A 236 3.82 19.03 35.22
C GLN A 236 5.19 19.40 34.69
#